data_AF-A0A2U1Q5Y4-F1
#
_entry.id   AF-A0A2U1Q5Y4-F1
#
_cell.length_a   1.000
_cell.length_b   1.000
_cell.length_c   1.000
_cell.angle_alpha   90.00
_cell.angle_beta   90.00
_cell.angle_gamma   90.00
#
_symmetry.space_group_name_H-M   'P 1'
#
loop_
_entity.id
_entity.type
_entity.pdbx_description
1 polymer ?
#
loop_
_entity_poly.entity_id
_entity_poly.type
_entity_poly.pdbx_seq_one_letter_code
_entity_poly.pdbx_strand_id
1 'polypeptide(L)'
;MDMLEAYTTTQVNMEVVRPLANFPPSNWGDRFLSFCLDYSILETHAKAMVKPKEELKRMIVDQNMDSNEKLKLINCVYRLGLKYMFSEEIDNQLDKLYKELKIEDYDEADLCTVSLYFQVFRQHGYRLSCDVFNKFKDFSSGKFKEYITRDVKGLLSFYESTQLRIQGETILDEAFAFTEAQLKDAVDTTLEGNLAQQVKQALNIPFHRGMPNTEARLYFSNYEEECLKYDPIPKLANAHFNYSQLRLKEELQILTKWYKDMEFQKISPYARDKLPEILANSVRLTSRDNHIIRLRRLTSRYNVSSHLVRYNSRGITVSSRLVV
;
A
#
# COMPACT_ATOMS: atom_id res chain seq x y z
N MET A 1 67.99 20.32 -32.44
CA MET A 1 66.99 21.38 -32.13
C MET A 1 65.68 20.73 -32.49
N ASP A 2 65.16 19.99 -31.52
CA ASP A 2 64.46 18.74 -31.78
C ASP A 2 62.95 18.92 -31.78
N MET A 3 62.40 18.35 -32.85
CA MET A 3 61.05 17.90 -33.16
C MET A 3 60.11 17.72 -31.96
N LEU A 4 58.94 18.35 -32.05
CA LEU A 4 57.76 18.13 -31.22
C LEU A 4 57.28 16.66 -31.29
N GLU A 5 57.35 15.93 -30.18
CA GLU A 5 56.64 14.65 -30.01
C GLU A 5 55.22 14.88 -29.49
N ALA A 6 54.25 14.35 -30.24
CA ALA A 6 52.84 14.31 -29.89
C ALA A 6 52.60 13.22 -28.84
N TYR A 7 52.11 13.61 -27.65
CA TYR A 7 51.63 12.66 -26.65
C TYR A 7 50.30 12.06 -27.11
N THR A 8 50.36 10.81 -27.57
CA THR A 8 49.20 9.96 -27.82
C THR A 8 48.74 9.37 -26.48
N THR A 9 47.52 9.70 -26.06
CA THR A 9 46.90 9.13 -24.86
C THR A 9 46.47 7.69 -25.16
N THR A 10 47.28 6.73 -24.74
CA THR A 10 46.98 5.30 -24.85
C THR A 10 45.76 4.94 -23.99
N GLN A 11 44.68 4.53 -24.64
CA GLN A 11 43.46 4.06 -23.99
C GLN A 11 43.76 2.68 -23.36
N VAL A 12 43.98 2.65 -22.04
CA VAL A 12 44.20 1.42 -21.29
C VAL A 12 42.92 0.59 -21.32
N ASN A 13 42.93 -0.46 -22.13
CA ASN A 13 41.85 -1.43 -22.23
C ASN A 13 41.90 -2.33 -20.98
N MET A 14 41.18 -1.93 -19.92
CA MET A 14 41.06 -2.79 -18.73
C MET A 14 40.18 -3.98 -19.07
N GLU A 15 40.79 -5.18 -19.19
CA GLU A 15 40.05 -6.43 -19.30
C GLU A 15 39.10 -6.60 -18.12
N VAL A 16 37.80 -6.64 -18.41
CA VAL A 16 36.77 -6.81 -17.40
C VAL A 16 36.73 -8.27 -16.97
N VAL A 17 37.38 -8.58 -15.85
CA VAL A 17 37.49 -9.94 -15.25
C VAL A 17 36.15 -10.49 -14.72
N ARG A 18 35.07 -9.70 -14.76
CA ARG A 18 33.77 -10.04 -14.15
C ARG A 18 32.69 -10.28 -15.20
N PRO A 19 31.81 -11.28 -15.03
CA PRO A 19 30.61 -11.41 -15.87
C PRO A 19 29.75 -10.14 -15.76
N LEU A 20 29.69 -9.38 -16.84
CA LEU A 20 28.80 -8.22 -16.95
C LEU A 20 27.41 -8.74 -17.34
N ALA A 21 26.44 -8.55 -16.45
CA ALA A 21 25.04 -8.71 -16.82
C ALA A 21 24.61 -7.46 -17.60
N ASN A 22 24.16 -7.64 -18.85
CA ASN A 22 23.63 -6.56 -19.67
C ASN A 22 22.21 -6.23 -19.20
N PHE A 23 22.09 -5.23 -18.34
CA PHE A 23 20.78 -4.73 -17.90
C PHE A 23 20.23 -3.67 -18.86
N PRO A 24 18.92 -3.68 -19.17
CA PRO A 24 18.31 -2.61 -19.92
C PRO A 24 18.36 -1.29 -19.14
N PRO A 25 18.35 -0.14 -19.83
CA PRO A 25 18.27 1.16 -19.17
C PRO A 25 16.98 1.31 -18.37
N SER A 26 16.97 2.28 -17.45
CA SER A 26 15.77 2.60 -16.68
C SER A 26 14.61 2.97 -17.59
N ASN A 27 13.43 2.35 -17.36
CA ASN A 27 12.18 2.67 -18.08
C ASN A 27 11.77 4.15 -17.92
N TRP A 28 12.24 4.79 -16.86
CA TRP A 28 11.92 6.17 -16.50
C TRP A 28 12.95 7.17 -17.02
N GLY A 29 14.17 6.73 -17.32
CA GLY A 29 15.29 7.60 -17.72
C GLY A 29 15.38 8.85 -16.83
N ASP A 30 15.48 10.01 -17.48
CA ASP A 30 15.71 11.30 -16.83
C ASP A 30 14.42 12.12 -16.63
N ARG A 31 13.24 11.50 -16.76
CA ARG A 31 11.93 12.17 -16.70
C ARG A 31 11.72 13.02 -15.44
N PHE A 32 12.35 12.65 -14.32
CA PHE A 32 12.19 13.34 -13.05
C PHE A 32 13.18 14.49 -12.85
N LEU A 33 14.25 14.61 -13.65
CA LEU A 33 15.23 15.69 -13.50
C LEU A 33 14.63 17.07 -13.80
N SER A 34 13.75 17.14 -14.80
CA SER A 34 13.07 18.36 -15.20
C SER A 34 11.85 18.71 -14.35
N PHE A 35 11.43 17.80 -13.46
CA PHE A 35 10.30 18.09 -12.57
C PHE A 35 10.69 19.21 -11.62
N CYS A 36 9.87 20.24 -11.49
CA CYS A 36 10.00 21.25 -10.45
C CYS A 36 8.65 21.35 -9.75
N LEU A 37 8.66 21.25 -8.43
CA LEU A 37 7.42 21.35 -7.67
C LEU A 37 6.96 22.81 -7.61
N ASP A 38 5.76 23.07 -8.11
CA ASP A 38 5.06 24.32 -7.83
C ASP A 38 4.43 24.24 -6.42
N TYR A 39 5.03 24.98 -5.49
CA TYR A 39 4.57 25.03 -4.11
C TYR A 39 3.18 25.67 -3.97
N SER A 40 2.76 26.51 -4.92
CA SER A 40 1.41 27.10 -4.90
C SER A 40 0.33 26.03 -5.18
N ILE A 41 0.59 25.10 -6.10
CA ILE A 41 -0.30 23.96 -6.38
C ILE A 41 -0.33 23.02 -5.18
N LEU A 42 0.83 22.75 -4.58
CA LEU A 42 0.93 21.91 -3.39
C LEU A 42 0.16 22.51 -2.21
N GLU A 43 0.30 23.82 -1.98
CA GLU A 43 -0.45 24.55 -0.94
C GLU A 43 -1.95 24.56 -1.23
N THR A 44 -2.34 24.67 -2.49
CA THR A 44 -3.75 24.56 -2.91
C THR A 44 -4.36 23.23 -2.48
N HIS A 45 -3.68 22.11 -2.74
CA HIS A 45 -4.14 20.79 -2.28
C HIS A 45 -4.10 20.67 -0.75
N ALA A 46 -3.11 21.25 -0.08
CA ALA A 46 -3.05 21.28 1.39
C ALA A 46 -4.26 22.02 1.99
N LYS A 47 -4.60 23.20 1.47
CA LYS A 47 -5.77 23.99 1.88
C LYS A 47 -7.08 23.24 1.59
N ALA A 48 -7.17 22.58 0.43
CA ALA A 48 -8.35 21.80 0.06
C ALA A 48 -8.63 20.62 1.02
N MET A 49 -7.62 20.10 1.73
CA MET A 49 -7.80 19.05 2.74
C MET A 49 -8.37 19.55 4.07
N VAL A 50 -8.19 20.84 4.42
CA VAL A 50 -8.49 21.34 5.77
C VAL A 50 -9.95 21.16 6.16
N LYS A 51 -10.87 21.68 5.34
CA LYS A 51 -12.31 21.61 5.63
C LYS A 51 -12.84 20.16 5.62
N PRO A 52 -12.58 19.33 4.58
CA PRO A 52 -13.02 17.93 4.57
C PRO A 52 -12.43 17.10 5.72
N LYS A 53 -11.19 17.39 6.15
CA LYS A 53 -10.58 16.72 7.30
C LYS A 53 -11.37 16.99 8.58
N GLU A 54 -11.71 18.24 8.86
CA GLU A 54 -12.48 18.60 10.06
C GLU A 54 -13.92 18.05 10.02
N GLU A 55 -14.56 18.05 8.85
CA GLU A 55 -15.87 17.43 8.66
C GLU A 55 -15.83 15.93 8.93
N LEU A 56 -14.85 15.23 8.36
CA LEU A 56 -14.67 13.80 8.56
C LEU A 56 -14.35 13.45 10.01
N LYS A 57 -13.51 14.26 10.68
CA LYS A 57 -13.22 14.11 12.11
C LYS A 57 -14.51 14.16 12.94
N ARG A 58 -15.39 15.13 12.68
CA ARG A 58 -16.69 15.24 13.35
C ARG A 58 -17.58 14.01 13.12
N MET A 59 -17.59 13.47 11.90
CA MET A 59 -18.34 12.25 11.60
C MET A 59 -17.81 11.03 12.34
N ILE A 60 -16.48 10.85 12.42
CA ILE A 60 -15.86 9.73 13.14
C ILE A 60 -16.23 9.74 14.63
N VAL A 61 -16.20 10.92 15.27
CA VAL A 61 -16.47 11.05 16.71
C VAL A 61 -17.94 11.19 17.06
N ASP A 62 -18.85 11.20 16.07
CA ASP A 62 -20.29 11.34 16.31
C ASP A 62 -20.81 10.18 17.15
N GLN A 63 -21.37 10.50 18.31
CA GLN A 63 -21.90 9.50 19.24
C GLN A 63 -23.25 8.92 18.80
N ASN A 64 -23.97 9.63 17.92
CA ASN A 64 -25.28 9.22 17.44
C ASN A 64 -25.22 8.30 16.21
N MET A 65 -24.04 8.16 15.61
CA MET A 65 -23.84 7.27 14.46
C MET A 65 -23.91 5.81 14.89
N ASP A 66 -24.71 5.02 14.17
CA ASP A 66 -24.80 3.57 14.33
C ASP A 66 -23.43 2.88 14.26
N SER A 67 -23.22 1.85 15.08
CA SER A 67 -21.95 1.15 15.20
C SER A 67 -21.49 0.49 13.90
N ASN A 68 -22.40 -0.11 13.13
CA ASN A 68 -22.06 -0.71 11.84
C ASN A 68 -21.65 0.36 10.83
N GLU A 69 -22.38 1.47 10.79
CA GLU A 69 -22.08 2.58 9.89
C GLU A 69 -20.74 3.25 10.25
N LYS A 70 -20.46 3.39 11.54
CA LYS A 70 -19.18 3.89 12.04
C LYS A 70 -18.01 2.99 11.64
N LEU A 71 -18.16 1.67 11.74
CA LEU A 71 -17.12 0.72 11.30
C LEU A 71 -16.91 0.75 9.78
N LYS A 72 -17.97 0.92 8.99
CA LYS A 72 -17.83 1.12 7.53
C LYS A 72 -17.06 2.39 7.22
N LEU A 73 -17.37 3.49 7.91
CA LEU A 73 -16.64 4.75 7.79
C LEU A 73 -15.15 4.57 8.12
N ILE A 74 -14.83 3.97 9.27
CA ILE A 74 -13.46 3.70 9.71
C ILE A 74 -12.73 2.82 8.68
N ASN A 75 -13.38 1.76 8.19
CA ASN A 75 -12.82 0.90 7.16
C ASN A 75 -12.51 1.67 5.86
N CYS A 76 -13.41 2.54 5.40
CA CYS A 76 -13.16 3.40 4.24
C CYS A 76 -11.94 4.30 4.46
N VAL A 77 -11.86 4.96 5.62
CA VAL A 77 -10.71 5.82 5.98
C VAL A 77 -9.40 5.03 6.02
N TYR A 78 -9.44 3.81 6.55
CA TYR A 78 -8.30 2.90 6.57
C TYR A 78 -7.87 2.44 5.17
N ARG A 79 -8.81 1.98 4.34
CA ARG A 79 -8.53 1.49 2.97
C ARG A 79 -8.03 2.59 2.03
N LEU A 80 -8.49 3.83 2.22
CA LEU A 80 -7.94 5.01 1.54
C LEU A 80 -6.57 5.43 2.09
N GLY A 81 -6.13 4.83 3.20
CA GLY A 81 -4.91 5.13 3.95
C GLY A 81 -4.87 6.57 4.45
N LEU A 82 -6.02 7.05 4.91
CA LEU A 82 -6.19 8.32 5.59
C LEU A 82 -6.13 8.15 7.12
N LYS A 83 -6.04 6.92 7.63
CA LYS A 83 -5.96 6.58 9.08
C LYS A 83 -5.00 7.48 9.85
N TYR A 84 -3.81 7.73 9.33
CA TYR A 84 -2.76 8.50 10.02
C TYR A 84 -3.21 9.92 10.39
N MET A 85 -4.18 10.50 9.68
CA MET A 85 -4.73 11.83 9.97
C MET A 85 -5.70 11.85 11.16
N PHE A 86 -6.19 10.68 11.59
CA PHE A 86 -7.28 10.50 12.56
C PHE A 86 -6.96 9.37 13.57
N SER A 87 -5.67 9.10 13.83
CA SER A 87 -5.26 7.91 14.59
C SER A 87 -5.90 7.89 15.99
N GLU A 88 -5.84 9.01 16.70
CA GLU A 88 -6.41 9.13 18.05
C GLU A 88 -7.94 9.00 18.05
N GLU A 89 -8.63 9.64 17.11
CA GLU A 89 -10.08 9.57 17.03
C GLU A 89 -10.55 8.16 16.70
N ILE A 90 -9.89 7.49 15.75
CA ILE A 90 -10.24 6.12 15.37
C ILE A 90 -9.96 5.15 16.51
N ASP A 91 -8.79 5.21 17.14
CA ASP A 91 -8.43 4.29 18.22
C ASP A 91 -9.40 4.44 19.41
N ASN A 92 -9.77 5.67 19.78
CA ASN A 92 -10.77 5.92 20.82
C ASN A 92 -12.16 5.35 20.47
N GLN A 93 -12.61 5.49 19.22
CA GLN A 93 -13.90 4.93 18.80
C GLN A 93 -13.88 3.40 18.76
N LEU A 94 -12.80 2.80 18.26
CA LEU A 94 -12.66 1.35 18.22
C LEU A 94 -12.57 0.75 19.63
N ASP A 95 -11.89 1.41 20.56
CA ASP A 95 -11.85 0.99 21.97
C ASP A 95 -13.24 0.97 22.60
N LYS A 96 -14.07 1.97 22.30
CA LYS A 96 -15.46 2.01 22.77
C LYS A 96 -16.27 0.86 22.15
N LEU A 97 -16.25 0.75 20.83
CA LEU A 97 -16.99 -0.28 20.10
C LEU A 97 -16.59 -1.69 20.53
N TYR A 98 -15.30 -1.94 20.73
CA TYR A 98 -14.79 -3.25 21.15
C TYR A 98 -15.23 -3.63 22.57
N LYS A 99 -15.36 -2.66 23.49
CA LYS A 99 -15.84 -2.90 24.86
C LYS A 99 -17.34 -3.14 24.93
N GLU A 100 -18.09 -2.50 24.03
CA GLU A 100 -19.55 -2.63 23.94
C GLU A 100 -19.98 -3.88 23.17
N LEU A 101 -19.08 -4.44 22.36
CA LEU A 101 -19.28 -5.62 21.54
C LEU A 101 -19.66 -6.84 22.39
N LYS A 102 -20.85 -7.37 22.16
CA LYS A 102 -21.32 -8.64 22.72
C LYS A 102 -21.32 -9.73 21.67
N ILE A 103 -21.18 -10.97 22.12
CA ILE A 103 -21.27 -12.14 21.23
C ILE A 103 -22.65 -12.20 20.56
N GLU A 104 -23.70 -11.80 21.28
CA GLU A 104 -25.09 -11.71 20.82
C GLU A 104 -25.26 -10.73 19.64
N ASP A 105 -24.43 -9.67 19.55
CA ASP A 105 -24.47 -8.71 18.44
C ASP A 105 -24.11 -9.37 17.10
N TYR A 106 -23.45 -10.52 17.14
CA TYR A 106 -23.13 -11.30 15.96
C TYR A 106 -24.25 -12.22 15.53
N ASP A 107 -25.23 -12.58 16.36
CA ASP A 107 -26.14 -13.69 16.01
C ASP A 107 -27.02 -13.35 14.80
N GLU A 108 -27.52 -12.11 14.72
CA GLU A 108 -28.36 -11.64 13.62
C GLU A 108 -27.58 -11.02 12.45
N ALA A 109 -26.28 -10.76 12.61
CA ALA A 109 -25.48 -10.07 11.60
C ALA A 109 -25.27 -10.90 10.32
N ASP A 110 -25.27 -10.27 9.14
CA ASP A 110 -24.92 -10.96 7.90
C ASP A 110 -23.41 -11.27 7.77
N LEU A 111 -23.03 -12.08 6.77
CA LEU A 111 -21.63 -12.44 6.54
C LEU A 111 -20.75 -11.22 6.26
N CYS A 112 -21.28 -10.25 5.52
CA CYS A 112 -20.56 -9.01 5.21
C CYS A 112 -20.21 -8.22 6.47
N THR A 113 -21.15 -8.10 7.40
CA THR A 113 -21.01 -7.34 8.64
C THR A 113 -20.04 -8.03 9.59
N VAL A 114 -20.18 -9.34 9.82
CA VAL A 114 -19.24 -10.08 10.67
C VAL A 114 -17.82 -10.01 10.09
N SER A 115 -17.68 -10.15 8.77
CA SER A 115 -16.39 -10.01 8.08
C SER A 115 -15.78 -8.62 8.23
N LEU A 116 -16.60 -7.56 8.12
CA LEU A 116 -16.14 -6.19 8.29
C LEU A 116 -15.62 -5.94 9.72
N TYR A 117 -16.37 -6.35 10.73
CA TYR A 117 -15.97 -6.23 12.13
C TYR A 117 -14.63 -6.94 12.35
N PHE A 118 -14.53 -8.18 11.89
CA PHE A 118 -13.33 -8.98 12.01
C PHE A 118 -12.12 -8.30 11.34
N GLN A 119 -12.30 -7.75 10.14
CA GLN A 119 -11.24 -7.03 9.43
C GLN A 119 -10.78 -5.80 10.21
N VAL A 120 -11.70 -4.90 10.55
CA VAL A 120 -11.35 -3.63 11.19
C VAL A 120 -10.67 -3.86 12.53
N PHE A 121 -11.24 -4.72 13.39
CA PHE A 121 -10.66 -4.97 14.71
C PHE A 121 -9.27 -5.60 14.60
N ARG A 122 -9.06 -6.62 13.75
CA ARG A 122 -7.73 -7.23 13.60
C ARG A 122 -6.71 -6.30 12.97
N GLN A 123 -7.10 -5.52 11.95
CA GLN A 123 -6.21 -4.55 11.30
C GLN A 123 -5.76 -3.44 12.27
N HIS A 124 -6.54 -3.17 13.31
CA HIS A 124 -6.23 -2.21 14.35
C HIS A 124 -5.62 -2.84 15.61
N GLY A 125 -5.35 -4.15 15.62
CA GLY A 125 -4.61 -4.84 16.69
C GLY A 125 -5.46 -5.45 17.79
N TYR A 126 -6.79 -5.44 17.65
CA TYR A 126 -7.69 -6.11 18.60
C TYR A 126 -7.75 -7.62 18.32
N ARG A 127 -7.82 -8.40 19.40
CA ARG A 127 -7.87 -9.86 19.34
C ARG A 127 -9.32 -10.36 19.22
N LEU A 128 -9.85 -10.36 18.00
CA LEU A 128 -11.13 -11.00 17.72
C LEU A 128 -10.95 -12.47 17.31
N SER A 129 -11.66 -13.40 17.97
CA SER A 129 -11.59 -14.84 17.64
C SER A 129 -12.19 -15.11 16.26
N CYS A 130 -11.61 -16.05 15.51
CA CYS A 130 -12.21 -16.54 14.26
C CYS A 130 -13.48 -17.38 14.49
N ASP A 131 -13.79 -17.73 15.75
CA ASP A 131 -14.99 -18.49 16.10
C ASP A 131 -16.29 -17.77 15.76
N VAL A 132 -16.26 -16.44 15.57
CA VAL A 132 -17.40 -15.66 15.09
C VAL A 132 -17.94 -16.17 13.75
N PHE A 133 -17.12 -16.88 12.96
CA PHE A 133 -17.53 -17.47 11.69
C PHE A 133 -18.16 -18.87 11.82
N ASN A 134 -18.13 -19.50 13.00
CA ASN A 134 -18.73 -20.84 13.21
C ASN A 134 -20.24 -20.86 12.97
N LYS A 135 -20.94 -19.74 13.17
CA LYS A 135 -22.38 -19.64 12.88
C LYS A 135 -22.71 -19.85 11.39
N PHE A 136 -21.76 -19.59 10.49
CA PHE A 136 -21.89 -19.83 9.06
C PHE A 136 -21.52 -21.26 8.66
N LYS A 137 -21.12 -22.10 9.63
CA LYS A 137 -20.87 -23.52 9.44
C LYS A 137 -22.07 -24.33 9.86
N ASP A 138 -22.32 -25.41 9.14
CA ASP A 138 -23.30 -26.41 9.50
C ASP A 138 -22.76 -27.26 10.66
N PHE A 139 -23.59 -27.46 11.69
CA PHE A 139 -23.18 -28.16 12.92
C PHE A 139 -22.88 -29.65 12.67
N SER A 140 -23.58 -30.27 11.71
CA SER A 140 -23.46 -31.70 11.45
C SER A 140 -22.24 -32.06 10.60
N SER A 141 -22.00 -31.28 9.54
CA SER A 141 -20.92 -31.53 8.59
C SER A 141 -19.64 -30.75 8.90
N GLY A 142 -19.73 -29.71 9.73
CA GLY A 142 -18.61 -28.80 9.99
C GLY A 142 -18.17 -28.03 8.75
N LYS A 143 -19.01 -27.91 7.71
CA LYS A 143 -18.71 -27.16 6.47
C LYS A 143 -19.47 -25.84 6.43
N PHE A 144 -18.98 -24.89 5.64
CA PHE A 144 -19.70 -23.64 5.40
C PHE A 144 -21.04 -23.89 4.70
N LYS A 145 -22.09 -23.23 5.19
CA LYS A 145 -23.46 -23.40 4.70
C LYS A 145 -23.59 -22.84 3.28
N GLU A 146 -24.25 -23.58 2.41
CA GLU A 146 -24.36 -23.22 0.98
C GLU A 146 -25.03 -21.86 0.75
N TYR A 147 -25.98 -21.43 1.59
CA TYR A 147 -26.67 -20.14 1.37
C TYR A 147 -25.73 -18.93 1.37
N ILE A 148 -24.54 -19.02 1.98
CA ILE A 148 -23.60 -17.89 2.00
C ILE A 148 -23.01 -17.61 0.62
N THR A 149 -23.09 -18.56 -0.31
CA THR A 149 -22.58 -18.36 -1.69
C THR A 149 -23.44 -17.40 -2.49
N ARG A 150 -24.70 -17.17 -2.08
CA ARG A 150 -25.62 -16.24 -2.73
C ARG A 150 -25.24 -14.78 -2.50
N ASP A 151 -24.61 -14.47 -1.37
CA ASP A 151 -24.12 -13.13 -1.06
C ASP A 151 -22.66 -12.99 -1.50
N VAL A 152 -22.45 -12.64 -2.77
CA VAL A 152 -21.11 -12.46 -3.35
C VAL A 152 -20.33 -11.35 -2.63
N LYS A 153 -21.01 -10.30 -2.15
CA LYS A 153 -20.37 -9.20 -1.41
C LYS A 153 -19.92 -9.65 -0.02
N GLY A 154 -20.75 -10.43 0.67
CA GLY A 154 -20.40 -11.10 1.91
C GLY A 154 -19.24 -12.08 1.72
N LEU A 155 -19.25 -12.88 0.66
CA LEU A 155 -18.15 -13.79 0.30
C LEU A 155 -16.85 -13.04 0.06
N LEU A 156 -16.88 -11.94 -0.70
CA LEU A 156 -15.70 -11.11 -0.96
C LEU A 156 -15.14 -10.54 0.35
N SER A 157 -16.01 -10.02 1.20
CA SER A 157 -15.62 -9.52 2.53
C SER A 157 -15.07 -10.65 3.40
N PHE A 158 -15.63 -11.85 3.31
CA PHE A 158 -15.13 -12.99 4.06
C PHE A 158 -13.75 -13.44 3.56
N TYR A 159 -13.57 -13.52 2.24
CA TYR A 159 -12.27 -13.80 1.61
C TYR A 159 -11.19 -12.83 2.09
N GLU A 160 -11.45 -11.52 2.11
CA GLU A 160 -10.51 -10.52 2.63
C GLU A 160 -10.26 -10.70 4.14
N SER A 161 -11.24 -11.17 4.92
CA SER A 161 -11.04 -11.51 6.34
C SER A 161 -10.07 -12.68 6.53
N THR A 162 -10.16 -13.72 5.68
CA THR A 162 -9.27 -14.91 5.77
C THR A 162 -7.80 -14.59 5.56
N GLN A 163 -7.51 -13.43 4.99
CA GLN A 163 -6.17 -12.94 4.79
C GLN A 163 -5.49 -12.46 6.08
N LEU A 164 -6.28 -12.17 7.12
CA LEU A 164 -5.81 -11.73 8.44
C LEU A 164 -5.65 -12.92 9.40
N ARG A 165 -5.62 -14.15 8.87
CA ARG A 165 -5.46 -15.37 9.63
C ARG A 165 -4.07 -15.48 10.25
N ILE A 166 -4.02 -16.06 11.45
CA ILE A 166 -2.78 -16.41 12.13
C ILE A 166 -2.65 -17.93 12.26
N GLN A 167 -1.46 -18.40 12.62
CA GLN A 167 -1.19 -19.82 12.75
C GLN A 167 -2.12 -20.46 13.78
N GLY A 168 -2.76 -21.57 13.39
CA GLY A 168 -3.67 -22.34 14.24
C GLY A 168 -5.16 -22.07 13.99
N GLU A 169 -5.51 -21.11 13.12
CA GLU A 169 -6.89 -20.76 12.81
C GLU A 169 -7.45 -21.55 11.62
N THR A 170 -7.71 -22.84 11.86
CA THR A 170 -8.19 -23.77 10.82
C THR A 170 -9.49 -23.31 10.16
N ILE A 171 -10.37 -22.63 10.91
CA ILE A 171 -11.62 -22.05 10.38
C ILE A 171 -11.33 -21.10 9.21
N LEU A 172 -10.29 -20.26 9.33
CA LEU A 172 -9.94 -19.29 8.29
C LEU A 172 -9.16 -19.92 7.14
N ASP A 173 -8.39 -20.98 7.39
CA ASP A 173 -7.75 -21.77 6.34
C ASP A 173 -8.79 -22.48 5.46
N GLU A 174 -9.80 -23.10 6.08
CA GLU A 174 -10.94 -23.69 5.37
C GLU A 174 -11.74 -22.61 4.63
N ALA A 175 -12.00 -21.47 5.28
CA ALA A 175 -12.71 -20.35 4.68
C ALA A 175 -11.97 -19.79 3.46
N PHE A 176 -10.65 -19.72 3.51
CA PHE A 176 -9.84 -19.20 2.40
C PHE A 176 -10.04 -20.09 1.17
N ALA A 177 -9.87 -21.40 1.31
CA ALA A 177 -10.06 -22.35 0.20
C ALA A 177 -11.50 -22.32 -0.34
N PHE A 178 -12.49 -22.27 0.57
CA PHE A 178 -13.91 -22.21 0.20
C PHE A 178 -14.24 -20.92 -0.57
N THR A 179 -13.94 -19.75 0.00
CA THR A 179 -14.27 -18.45 -0.61
C THR A 179 -13.52 -18.22 -1.91
N GLU A 180 -12.25 -18.64 -2.01
CA GLU A 180 -11.48 -18.53 -3.24
C GLU A 180 -12.11 -19.32 -4.39
N ALA A 181 -12.55 -20.56 -4.13
CA ALA A 181 -13.21 -21.40 -5.14
C ALA A 181 -14.54 -20.79 -5.61
N GLN A 182 -15.37 -20.34 -4.66
CA GLN A 182 -16.68 -19.75 -4.96
C GLN A 182 -16.56 -18.42 -5.71
N LEU A 183 -15.60 -17.56 -5.35
CA LEU A 183 -15.39 -16.28 -6.02
C LEU A 183 -14.82 -16.45 -7.44
N LYS A 184 -13.94 -17.44 -7.67
CA LYS A 184 -13.48 -17.81 -9.01
C LYS A 184 -14.64 -18.26 -9.89
N ASP A 185 -15.46 -19.17 -9.38
CA ASP A 185 -16.65 -19.67 -10.09
C ASP A 185 -17.65 -18.54 -10.40
N ALA A 186 -17.93 -17.65 -9.44
CA ALA A 186 -18.84 -16.52 -9.63
C ALA A 186 -18.35 -15.57 -10.74
N VAL A 187 -17.05 -15.28 -10.78
CA VAL A 187 -16.44 -14.41 -11.81
C VAL A 187 -16.52 -15.01 -13.21
N ASP A 188 -16.39 -16.34 -13.32
CA ASP A 188 -16.39 -17.02 -14.62
C ASP A 188 -17.80 -17.26 -15.17
N THR A 189 -18.83 -17.30 -14.31
CA THR A 189 -20.18 -17.75 -14.69
C THR A 189 -21.25 -16.66 -14.72
N THR A 190 -21.26 -15.77 -13.72
CA THR A 190 -22.49 -15.03 -13.37
C THR A 190 -22.27 -13.55 -13.03
N LEU A 191 -21.05 -13.16 -12.65
CA LEU A 191 -20.80 -11.84 -12.07
C LEU A 191 -20.31 -10.82 -13.11
N GLU A 192 -21.03 -9.72 -13.23
CA GLU A 192 -20.69 -8.60 -14.11
C GLU A 192 -20.58 -7.27 -13.34
N GLY A 193 -20.04 -6.23 -14.00
CA GLY A 193 -19.96 -4.87 -13.47
C GLY A 193 -18.89 -4.65 -12.39
N ASN A 194 -19.12 -3.64 -11.55
CA ASN A 194 -18.14 -3.19 -10.54
C ASN A 194 -17.79 -4.30 -9.53
N LEU A 195 -18.77 -5.10 -9.11
CA LEU A 195 -18.53 -6.19 -8.17
C LEU A 195 -17.61 -7.27 -8.76
N ALA A 196 -17.74 -7.59 -10.06
CA ALA A 196 -16.81 -8.49 -10.74
C ALA A 196 -15.38 -7.96 -10.75
N GLN A 197 -15.21 -6.65 -10.96
CA GLN A 197 -13.90 -6.00 -10.91
C GLN A 197 -13.30 -6.03 -9.51
N GLN A 198 -14.11 -5.79 -8.47
CA GLN A 198 -13.68 -5.91 -7.07
C GLN A 198 -13.21 -7.33 -6.74
N VAL A 199 -13.97 -8.36 -7.16
CA VAL A 199 -13.60 -9.77 -6.93
C VAL A 199 -12.32 -10.14 -7.67
N LYS A 200 -12.20 -9.77 -8.96
CA LYS A 200 -10.98 -10.00 -9.76
C LYS A 200 -9.75 -9.34 -9.12
N GLN A 201 -9.89 -8.13 -8.59
CA GLN A 201 -8.80 -7.45 -7.89
C GLN A 201 -8.39 -8.22 -6.63
N ALA A 202 -9.35 -8.56 -5.76
CA ALA A 202 -9.06 -9.25 -4.50
C ALA A 202 -8.42 -10.64 -4.72
N LEU A 203 -8.86 -11.37 -5.74
CA LEU A 203 -8.27 -12.66 -6.11
C LEU A 203 -6.84 -12.52 -6.66
N ASN A 204 -6.54 -11.42 -7.36
CA ASN A 204 -5.20 -11.15 -7.88
C ASN A 204 -4.23 -10.69 -6.76
N ILE A 205 -4.60 -9.61 -6.08
CA ILE A 205 -3.82 -9.05 -4.98
C ILE A 205 -4.81 -8.63 -3.89
N PRO A 206 -4.90 -9.42 -2.80
CA PRO A 206 -5.70 -9.03 -1.66
C PRO A 206 -5.21 -7.72 -1.03
N PHE A 207 -6.12 -6.94 -0.44
CA PHE A 207 -5.82 -5.59 0.05
C PHE A 207 -4.58 -5.52 0.96
N HIS A 208 -4.48 -6.45 1.94
CA HIS A 208 -3.39 -6.51 2.92
C HIS A 208 -2.01 -6.89 2.34
N ARG A 209 -1.94 -7.42 1.10
CA ARG A 209 -0.67 -7.76 0.41
C ARG A 209 -0.23 -6.71 -0.59
N GLY A 210 -1.17 -5.89 -1.05
CA GLY A 210 -0.95 -4.86 -2.06
C GLY A 210 -0.10 -3.70 -1.56
N MET A 211 0.30 -2.84 -2.50
CA MET A 211 0.98 -1.59 -2.15
C MET A 211 -0.06 -0.58 -1.65
N PRO A 212 0.05 -0.03 -0.44
CA PRO A 212 -1.00 0.78 0.17
C PRO A 212 -1.52 1.92 -0.72
N ASN A 213 -0.65 2.59 -1.47
CA ASN A 213 -1.05 3.71 -2.35
C ASN A 213 -1.81 3.25 -3.60
N THR A 214 -1.40 2.11 -4.16
CA THR A 214 -2.08 1.52 -5.32
C THR A 214 -3.43 0.99 -4.89
N GLU A 215 -3.48 0.25 -3.78
CA GLU A 215 -4.74 -0.27 -3.23
C GLU A 215 -5.69 0.83 -2.82
N ALA A 216 -5.23 1.92 -2.22
CA ALA A 216 -6.09 3.06 -1.87
C ALA A 216 -6.72 3.71 -3.11
N ARG A 217 -5.98 3.82 -4.22
CA ARG A 217 -6.52 4.36 -5.48
C ARG A 217 -7.50 3.39 -6.14
N LEU A 218 -7.16 2.11 -6.19
CA LEU A 218 -8.05 1.08 -6.72
C LEU A 218 -9.33 0.98 -5.89
N TYR A 219 -9.22 1.07 -4.56
CA TYR A 219 -10.37 1.10 -3.66
C TYR A 219 -11.26 2.31 -3.96
N PHE A 220 -10.67 3.51 -4.07
CA PHE A 220 -11.42 4.73 -4.37
C PHE A 220 -12.21 4.64 -5.68
N SER A 221 -11.64 4.00 -6.72
CA SER A 221 -12.31 3.80 -8.01
C SER A 221 -13.34 2.67 -7.98
N ASN A 222 -13.00 1.52 -7.40
CA ASN A 222 -13.85 0.33 -7.47
C ASN A 222 -14.98 0.34 -6.43
N TYR A 223 -14.85 1.12 -5.36
CA TYR A 223 -15.83 1.29 -4.28
C TYR A 223 -16.32 2.74 -4.21
N GLU A 224 -16.42 3.40 -5.35
CA GLU A 224 -16.80 4.81 -5.45
C GLU A 224 -18.15 5.06 -4.76
N GLU A 225 -19.17 4.25 -5.03
CA GLU A 225 -20.49 4.37 -4.40
C GLU A 225 -20.45 4.29 -2.87
N GLU A 226 -19.58 3.45 -2.31
CA GLU A 226 -19.42 3.31 -0.86
C GLU A 226 -18.67 4.50 -0.25
N CYS A 227 -17.69 5.05 -0.99
CA CYS A 227 -16.96 6.24 -0.57
C CYS A 227 -17.81 7.51 -0.66
N LEU A 228 -18.71 7.59 -1.65
CA LEU A 228 -19.59 8.73 -1.89
C LEU A 228 -20.68 8.90 -0.83
N LYS A 229 -20.99 7.84 -0.04
CA LYS A 229 -21.91 7.94 1.10
C LYS A 229 -21.46 8.95 2.15
N TYR A 230 -20.15 9.22 2.21
CA TYR A 230 -19.56 10.13 3.18
C TYR A 230 -19.00 11.34 2.45
N ASP A 231 -19.80 12.41 2.35
CA ASP A 231 -19.48 13.64 1.61
C ASP A 231 -18.03 14.17 1.74
N PRO A 232 -17.37 14.12 2.92
CA PRO A 232 -16.00 14.61 3.05
C PRO A 232 -14.94 13.69 2.44
N ILE A 233 -15.21 12.38 2.34
CA ILE A 233 -14.21 11.37 1.92
C ILE A 233 -13.70 11.62 0.50
N PRO A 234 -14.54 11.76 -0.55
CA PRO A 234 -14.05 11.94 -1.91
C PRO A 234 -13.17 13.20 -2.07
N LYS A 235 -13.55 14.28 -1.39
CA LYS A 235 -12.79 15.55 -1.41
C LYS A 235 -11.44 15.38 -0.74
N LEU A 236 -11.42 14.79 0.46
CA LEU A 236 -10.19 14.57 1.22
C LEU A 236 -9.26 13.59 0.50
N ALA A 237 -9.78 12.46 0.02
CA ALA A 237 -9.01 11.43 -0.67
C ALA A 237 -8.35 11.99 -1.94
N ASN A 238 -9.10 12.68 -2.79
CA ASN A 238 -8.57 13.28 -4.02
C ASN A 238 -7.48 14.33 -3.73
N ALA A 239 -7.73 15.25 -2.79
CA ALA A 239 -6.74 16.27 -2.42
C ALA A 239 -5.46 15.62 -1.83
N HIS A 240 -5.63 14.61 -0.98
CA HIS A 240 -4.52 13.86 -0.38
C HIS A 240 -3.72 13.06 -1.41
N PHE A 241 -4.37 12.40 -2.37
CA PHE A 241 -3.69 11.65 -3.43
C PHE A 241 -2.85 12.56 -4.32
N ASN A 242 -3.37 13.74 -4.67
CA ASN A 242 -2.65 14.72 -5.47
C ASN A 242 -1.48 15.33 -4.70
N TYR A 243 -1.70 15.72 -3.43
CA TYR A 243 -0.66 16.21 -2.54
C TYR A 243 0.49 15.20 -2.39
N SER A 244 0.15 13.95 -2.08
CA SER A 244 1.14 12.88 -1.88
C SER A 244 1.89 12.53 -3.16
N GLN A 245 1.22 12.56 -4.31
CA GLN A 245 1.87 12.32 -5.60
C GLN A 245 2.89 13.41 -5.95
N LEU A 246 2.55 14.69 -5.70
CA LEU A 246 3.47 15.81 -5.93
C LEU A 246 4.70 15.72 -5.03
N ARG A 247 4.51 15.38 -3.75
CA ARG A 247 5.62 15.10 -2.82
C ARG A 247 6.50 13.95 -3.28
N LEU A 248 5.90 12.86 -3.75
CA LEU A 248 6.67 11.71 -4.25
C LEU A 248 7.48 12.08 -5.50
N LYS A 249 6.93 12.90 -6.40
CA LYS A 249 7.67 13.40 -7.57
C LYS A 249 8.84 14.30 -7.17
N GLU A 250 8.67 15.16 -6.17
CA GLU A 250 9.75 15.98 -5.61
C GLU A 250 10.85 15.09 -4.98
N GLU A 251 10.48 14.04 -4.24
CA GLU A 251 11.43 13.06 -3.71
C GLU A 251 12.21 12.34 -4.83
N LEU A 252 11.51 11.91 -5.89
CA LEU A 252 12.13 11.28 -7.05
C LEU A 252 13.10 12.21 -7.76
N GLN A 253 12.75 13.49 -7.94
CA GLN A 253 13.64 14.48 -8.53
C GLN A 253 14.93 14.60 -7.71
N ILE A 254 14.83 14.80 -6.40
CA ILE A 254 15.99 14.96 -5.50
C ILE A 254 16.88 13.71 -5.55
N LEU A 255 16.28 12.52 -5.51
CA LEU A 255 17.03 11.27 -5.57
C LEU A 255 17.67 11.06 -6.94
N THR A 256 16.99 11.40 -8.03
CA THR A 256 17.51 11.26 -9.40
C THR A 256 18.70 12.19 -9.60
N LYS A 257 18.62 13.42 -9.11
CA LYS A 257 19.74 14.37 -9.13
C LYS A 257 20.94 13.82 -8.35
N TRP A 258 20.72 13.37 -7.12
CA TRP A 258 21.78 12.74 -6.30
C TRP A 258 22.40 11.52 -7.00
N TYR A 259 21.59 10.67 -7.62
CA TYR A 259 22.07 9.48 -8.34
C TYR A 259 22.98 9.86 -9.53
N LYS A 260 22.64 10.93 -10.25
CA LYS A 260 23.42 11.46 -11.37
C LYS A 260 24.71 12.15 -10.89
N ASP A 261 24.63 12.97 -9.83
CA ASP A 261 25.78 13.67 -9.25
C ASP A 261 26.87 12.70 -8.74
N MET A 262 26.45 11.52 -8.28
CA MET A 262 27.37 10.44 -7.86
C MET A 262 27.96 9.65 -9.03
N GLU A 263 27.51 9.89 -10.26
CA GLU A 263 27.95 9.20 -11.48
C GLU A 263 27.95 7.66 -11.33
N PHE A 264 26.96 7.10 -10.64
CA PHE A 264 26.93 5.67 -10.30
C PHE A 264 27.05 4.75 -11.50
N GLN A 265 26.54 5.15 -12.66
CA GLN A 265 26.66 4.39 -13.91
C GLN A 265 28.11 4.29 -14.43
N LYS A 266 28.96 5.30 -14.15
CA LYS A 266 30.39 5.24 -14.47
C LYS A 266 31.15 4.39 -13.46
N ILE A 267 30.80 4.51 -12.18
CA ILE A 267 31.45 3.77 -11.07
C ILE A 267 31.11 2.28 -11.14
N SER A 268 29.87 1.95 -11.51
CA SER A 268 29.33 0.59 -11.49
C SER A 268 28.40 0.35 -12.69
N PRO A 269 28.95 0.21 -13.92
CA PRO A 269 28.16 0.05 -15.14
C PRO A 269 27.35 -1.25 -15.18
N TYR A 270 27.69 -2.21 -14.31
CA TYR A 270 26.98 -3.47 -14.16
C TYR A 270 25.78 -3.38 -13.20
N ALA A 271 25.56 -2.25 -12.52
CA ALA A 271 24.45 -2.10 -11.59
C ALA A 271 23.17 -1.63 -12.30
N ARG A 272 22.02 -2.17 -11.86
CA ARG A 272 20.72 -1.81 -12.43
C ARG A 272 20.30 -0.39 -12.02
N ASP A 273 19.89 0.41 -13.00
CA ASP A 273 19.18 1.66 -12.74
C ASP A 273 17.71 1.39 -12.45
N LYS A 274 17.36 1.35 -11.17
CA LYS A 274 16.02 1.07 -10.67
C LYS A 274 15.58 2.03 -9.57
N LEU A 275 16.05 3.28 -9.65
CA LEU A 275 15.84 4.26 -8.59
C LEU A 275 14.34 4.52 -8.30
N PRO A 276 13.47 4.70 -9.31
CA PRO A 276 12.04 4.87 -9.05
C PRO A 276 11.40 3.64 -8.41
N GLU A 277 11.78 2.43 -8.84
CA GLU A 277 11.30 1.17 -8.26
C GLU A 277 11.78 0.99 -6.81
N ILE A 278 13.02 1.37 -6.50
CA ILE A 278 13.56 1.36 -5.14
C ILE A 278 12.78 2.32 -4.24
N LEU A 279 12.51 3.54 -4.70
CA LEU A 279 11.71 4.48 -3.92
C LEU A 279 10.28 3.97 -3.72
N ALA A 280 9.65 3.42 -4.75
CA ALA A 280 8.31 2.83 -4.66
C ALA A 280 8.25 1.73 -3.58
N ASN A 281 9.29 0.89 -3.49
CA ASN A 281 9.44 -0.10 -2.42
C ASN A 281 9.65 0.55 -1.05
N SER A 282 10.46 1.60 -0.96
CA SER A 282 10.65 2.34 0.30
C SER A 282 9.35 2.98 0.80
N VAL A 283 8.51 3.50 -0.11
CA VAL A 283 7.18 4.04 0.23
C VAL A 283 6.30 2.97 0.86
N ARG A 284 6.35 1.72 0.37
CA ARG A 284 5.61 0.59 0.96
C ARG A 284 6.01 0.33 2.42
N LEU A 285 7.29 0.48 2.75
CA LEU A 285 7.86 0.14 4.07
C LEU A 285 7.69 1.24 5.12
N THR A 286 7.35 2.46 4.70
CA THR A 286 7.28 3.63 5.57
C THR A 286 5.86 4.17 5.67
N SER A 287 5.42 4.56 6.87
CA SER A 287 4.14 5.26 7.05
C SER A 287 4.06 6.53 6.17
N ARG A 288 2.83 6.97 5.89
CA ARG A 288 2.50 8.14 5.07
C ARG A 288 2.81 9.48 5.75
N ASP A 289 3.34 9.45 6.97
CA ASP A 289 3.67 10.67 7.73
C ASP A 289 4.81 11.47 7.10
N ASN A 290 4.63 12.78 7.06
CA ASN A 290 5.65 13.74 6.61
C ASN A 290 6.94 13.65 7.44
N HIS A 291 6.85 13.20 8.70
CA HIS A 291 8.01 12.99 9.57
C HIS A 291 8.94 11.85 9.09
N ILE A 292 8.48 10.99 8.19
CA ILE A 292 9.20 9.80 7.73
C ILE A 292 9.83 10.02 6.33
N ILE A 293 9.59 11.18 5.70
CA ILE A 293 10.18 11.53 4.39
C ILE A 293 11.72 11.41 4.42
N ARG A 294 12.36 11.89 5.50
CA ARG A 294 13.81 11.78 5.67
C ARG A 294 14.26 10.33 5.75
N LEU A 295 13.58 9.50 6.55
CA LEU A 295 13.86 8.07 6.67
C LEU A 295 13.67 7.36 5.32
N ARG A 296 12.60 7.66 4.57
CA ARG A 296 12.36 7.05 3.26
C ARG A 296 13.46 7.39 2.26
N ARG A 297 13.93 8.64 2.23
CA ARG A 297 15.06 9.05 1.40
C ARG A 297 16.34 8.34 1.81
N LEU A 298 16.63 8.24 3.10
CA LEU A 298 17.78 7.52 3.64
C LEU A 298 17.72 6.02 3.28
N THR A 299 16.59 5.36 3.51
CA THR A 299 16.38 3.95 3.14
C THR A 299 16.57 3.74 1.64
N SER A 300 16.09 4.66 0.80
CA SER A 300 16.27 4.57 -0.65
C SER A 300 17.74 4.72 -1.06
N ARG A 301 18.46 5.69 -0.49
CA ARG A 301 19.91 5.85 -0.70
C ARG A 301 20.70 4.64 -0.21
N TYR A 302 20.34 4.10 0.95
CA TYR A 302 20.93 2.88 1.50
C TYR A 302 20.65 1.67 0.60
N ASN A 303 19.43 1.51 0.09
CA ASN A 303 19.08 0.42 -0.81
C ASN A 303 19.86 0.49 -2.13
N VAL A 304 20.01 1.69 -2.70
CA VAL A 304 20.89 1.92 -3.86
C VAL A 304 22.34 1.55 -3.51
N SER A 305 22.86 2.07 -2.40
CA SER A 305 24.26 1.87 -2.00
C SER A 305 24.58 0.42 -1.65
N SER A 306 23.68 -0.28 -0.97
CA SER A 306 23.84 -1.71 -0.62
C SER A 306 23.74 -2.62 -1.84
N HIS A 307 22.90 -2.29 -2.83
CA HIS A 307 22.90 -2.96 -4.13
C HIS A 307 24.20 -2.72 -4.90
N LEU A 308 24.95 -1.66 -4.63
CA LEU A 308 26.26 -1.42 -5.22
C LEU A 308 27.38 -2.14 -4.43
N VAL A 309 27.33 -2.09 -3.09
CA VAL A 309 28.35 -2.70 -2.19
C VAL A 309 28.31 -4.22 -2.21
N ARG A 310 27.12 -4.86 -2.29
CA ARG A 310 27.02 -6.32 -2.43
C ARG A 310 27.67 -6.86 -3.69
N TYR A 311 27.89 -6.01 -4.70
CA TYR A 311 28.65 -6.37 -5.89
C TYR A 311 30.14 -5.98 -5.76
N ASN A 312 30.51 -4.98 -4.94
CA ASN A 312 31.91 -4.57 -4.75
C ASN A 312 32.70 -5.36 -3.70
N SER A 313 32.09 -6.27 -2.94
CA SER A 313 32.76 -7.04 -1.87
C SER A 313 33.76 -8.12 -2.34
N ARG A 314 34.25 -8.06 -3.59
CA ARG A 314 35.44 -8.80 -4.06
C ARG A 314 36.48 -7.87 -4.69
N GLY A 315 36.74 -6.75 -4.03
CA GLY A 315 37.85 -5.84 -4.33
C GLY A 315 37.39 -4.48 -4.81
N ILE A 316 37.32 -3.52 -3.88
CA ILE A 316 37.77 -2.12 -3.97
C ILE A 316 37.12 -1.34 -2.80
N THR A 317 37.99 -0.61 -2.10
CA THR A 317 37.72 0.21 -0.92
C THR A 317 36.65 1.27 -1.19
N VAL A 318 35.63 1.35 -0.34
CA VAL A 318 34.55 2.33 -0.43
C VAL A 318 35.10 3.73 -0.14
N SER A 319 34.95 4.65 -1.10
CA SER A 319 35.22 6.08 -0.90
C SER A 319 34.27 6.64 0.16
N SER A 320 34.83 7.40 1.11
CA SER A 320 34.18 7.97 2.30
C SER A 320 33.03 8.97 2.03
N ARG A 321 32.61 9.15 0.77
CA ARG A 321 31.49 10.03 0.37
C ARG A 321 30.10 9.39 0.46
N LEU A 322 30.00 8.10 0.78
CA LEU A 322 28.73 7.37 0.83
C LEU A 322 27.98 7.45 2.18
N VAL A 323 28.56 8.11 3.21
CA VAL A 323 28.07 8.03 4.60
C VAL A 323 27.72 9.41 5.22
N VAL A 324 27.54 10.48 4.43
CA VAL A 324 27.07 11.78 4.96
C VAL A 324 25.79 12.25 4.29
#